data_AF-A0A8S9ZSL3-F1
#
_entry.id   AF-A0A8S9ZSL3-F1
#
_cell.length_a   1.000
_cell.length_b   1.000
_cell.length_c   1.000
_cell.angle_alpha   90.00
_cell.angle_beta   90.00
_cell.angle_gamma   90.00
#
_symmetry.space_group_name_H-M   'P 1'
#
loop_
_entity.id
_entity.type
_entity.pdbx_description
1 polymer ?
#
loop_
_entity_poly.entity_id
_entity_poly.type
_entity_poly.pdbx_seq_one_letter_code
_entity_poly.pdbx_strand_id
1 'polypeptide(L)'
;MLFIILFIKLFNLIKIEGKNNSLYINNEIIEKGILNCCNNEWSNCCRQRLFEDKNILCSGLSNEKALKIGICLEKYFYGNKTSIIEKRAFNCCWQLSGEECRQLCYLYLRSPTMPPEQKFTFTNKCLINNINNNNNKEEEEEELE
;
A
#
# COMPACT_ATOMS: atom_id res chain seq x y z
N MET A 1 -48.52 19.94 -11.86
CA MET A 1 -47.15 19.83 -12.42
C MET A 1 -46.09 20.46 -11.49
N LEU A 2 -46.18 20.24 -10.17
CA LEU A 2 -45.25 20.79 -9.17
C LEU A 2 -44.60 19.73 -8.26
N PHE A 3 -45.08 18.49 -8.28
CA PHE A 3 -44.59 17.43 -7.39
C PHE A 3 -43.37 16.65 -7.93
N ILE A 4 -43.08 16.72 -9.24
CA ILE A 4 -41.96 15.98 -9.85
C ILE A 4 -40.62 16.68 -9.61
N ILE A 5 -40.60 18.00 -9.46
CA ILE A 5 -39.36 18.79 -9.30
C ILE A 5 -38.77 18.65 -7.88
N LEU A 6 -39.60 18.35 -6.87
CA LEU A 6 -39.13 18.14 -5.49
C LEU A 6 -38.36 16.81 -5.32
N PHE A 7 -38.71 15.76 -6.06
CA PHE A 7 -38.00 14.47 -5.99
C PHE A 7 -36.59 14.54 -6.59
N ILE A 8 -36.38 15.35 -7.64
CA ILE A 8 -35.07 15.49 -8.28
C ILE A 8 -34.10 16.24 -7.36
N LYS A 9 -34.58 17.21 -6.56
CA LYS A 9 -33.74 17.87 -5.55
C LYS A 9 -33.43 16.99 -4.35
N LEU A 10 -34.34 16.09 -3.93
CA LEU A 10 -34.05 15.12 -2.87
C LEU A 10 -32.99 14.09 -3.29
N PHE A 11 -33.01 13.63 -4.56
CA PHE A 11 -31.99 12.70 -5.06
C PHE A 11 -30.58 13.32 -5.14
N ASN A 12 -30.49 14.63 -5.37
CA ASN A 12 -29.20 15.33 -5.38
C ASN A 12 -28.68 15.68 -3.97
N LEU A 13 -29.53 15.67 -2.95
CA LEU A 13 -29.12 15.86 -1.56
C LEU A 13 -28.66 14.55 -0.87
N ILE A 14 -29.08 13.38 -1.37
CA ILE A 14 -28.67 12.07 -0.82
C ILE A 14 -27.33 11.58 -1.43
N LYS A 15 -26.79 12.26 -2.45
CA LYS A 15 -25.55 11.84 -3.12
C LYS A 15 -24.25 12.47 -2.57
N ILE A 16 -24.32 13.12 -1.41
CA ILE A 16 -23.15 13.71 -0.73
C ILE A 16 -23.13 13.32 0.75
N GLU A 17 -23.60 12.11 1.07
CA GLU A 17 -23.24 11.44 2.31
C GLU A 17 -22.56 10.11 1.95
N GLY A 18 -21.31 9.95 2.40
CA GLY A 18 -20.64 8.66 2.38
C GLY A 18 -19.67 8.41 1.22
N LYS A 19 -18.58 9.20 1.13
CA LYS A 19 -17.29 8.65 0.69
C LYS A 19 -16.14 9.14 1.58
N ASN A 20 -16.34 9.07 2.89
CA ASN A 20 -15.28 8.58 3.77
C ASN A 20 -15.25 7.04 3.67
N ASN A 21 -15.09 6.51 2.46
CA ASN A 21 -14.77 5.10 2.29
C ASN A 21 -13.29 5.01 2.55
N SER A 22 -12.91 4.45 3.70
CA SER A 22 -11.53 4.05 3.89
C SER A 22 -11.15 3.20 2.67
N LEU A 23 -10.02 3.55 2.06
CA LEU A 23 -9.51 3.02 0.79
C LEU A 23 -8.98 1.58 0.95
N TYR A 24 -9.61 0.82 1.85
CA TYR A 24 -9.19 -0.49 2.31
C TYR A 24 -10.02 -1.56 1.61
N ILE A 25 -9.31 -2.55 1.07
CA ILE A 25 -9.92 -3.74 0.49
C ILE A 25 -10.58 -4.52 1.63
N ASN A 26 -11.85 -4.88 1.49
CA ASN A 26 -12.53 -5.66 2.53
C ASN A 26 -12.04 -7.13 2.54
N ASN A 27 -12.27 -7.81 3.66
CA ASN A 27 -11.79 -9.19 3.87
C ASN A 27 -12.33 -10.18 2.83
N GLU A 28 -13.56 -10.00 2.36
CA GLU A 28 -14.16 -10.87 1.34
C GLU A 28 -13.42 -10.77 0.00
N ILE A 29 -13.05 -9.56 -0.41
CA ILE A 29 -12.26 -9.34 -1.62
C ILE A 29 -10.85 -9.91 -1.44
N ILE A 30 -10.25 -9.76 -0.26
CA ILE A 30 -8.94 -10.37 0.06
C ILE A 30 -9.00 -11.89 -0.12
N GLU A 31 -9.99 -12.58 0.45
CA GLU A 31 -10.14 -14.03 0.31
C GLU A 31 -10.34 -14.46 -1.14
N LYS A 32 -11.17 -13.74 -1.91
CA LYS A 32 -11.33 -14.00 -3.34
C LYS A 32 -10.02 -13.77 -4.12
N GLY A 33 -9.23 -12.76 -3.75
CA GLY A 33 -7.90 -12.52 -4.32
C GLY A 33 -6.94 -13.67 -4.02
N ILE A 34 -6.95 -14.19 -2.79
CA ILE A 34 -6.14 -15.35 -2.38
C ILE A 34 -6.49 -16.56 -3.25
N LEU A 35 -7.78 -16.87 -3.41
CA LEU A 35 -8.22 -18.00 -4.23
C LEU A 35 -7.81 -17.89 -5.71
N ASN A 36 -7.77 -16.67 -6.25
CA ASN A 36 -7.41 -16.43 -7.65
C ASN A 36 -5.90 -16.38 -7.90
N CYS A 37 -5.13 -15.86 -6.95
CA CYS A 37 -3.71 -15.52 -7.16
C CYS A 37 -2.73 -16.37 -6.36
N CYS A 38 -3.16 -16.96 -5.25
CA CYS A 38 -2.32 -17.81 -4.42
C CYS A 38 -2.61 -19.28 -4.73
N ASN A 39 -1.56 -20.04 -5.04
CA ASN A 39 -1.66 -21.49 -5.10
C ASN A 39 -2.06 -22.03 -3.71
N ASN A 40 -2.78 -23.15 -3.65
CA ASN A 40 -3.26 -23.79 -2.42
C ASN A 40 -2.15 -23.98 -1.36
N GLU A 41 -0.92 -24.25 -1.81
CA GLU A 41 0.28 -24.36 -0.96
C GLU A 41 0.55 -23.07 -0.15
N TRP A 42 0.30 -21.89 -0.74
CA TRP A 42 0.66 -20.59 -0.18
C TRP A 42 -0.52 -19.80 0.38
N SER A 43 -1.75 -20.30 0.25
CA SER A 43 -2.97 -19.58 0.62
C SER A 43 -2.98 -19.11 2.08
N ASN A 44 -2.52 -19.94 3.02
CA ASN A 44 -2.46 -19.56 4.44
C ASN A 44 -1.44 -18.46 4.70
N CYS A 45 -0.28 -18.52 4.05
CA CYS A 45 0.70 -17.45 4.17
C CYS A 45 0.19 -16.15 3.52
N CYS A 46 -0.38 -16.23 2.30
CA CYS A 46 -1.00 -15.08 1.67
C CYS A 46 -2.02 -14.42 2.60
N ARG A 47 -2.90 -15.22 3.21
CA ARG A 47 -3.90 -14.74 4.16
C ARG A 47 -3.28 -13.93 5.29
N GLN A 48 -2.31 -14.51 5.99
CA GLN A 48 -1.62 -13.83 7.08
C GLN A 48 -0.97 -12.52 6.62
N ARG A 49 -0.23 -12.56 5.51
CA ARG A 49 0.52 -11.38 5.02
C ARG A 49 -0.40 -10.26 4.55
N LEU A 50 -1.52 -10.59 3.90
CA LEU A 50 -2.48 -9.61 3.39
C LEU A 50 -3.26 -8.93 4.52
N PHE A 51 -3.64 -9.66 5.57
CA PHE A 51 -4.30 -9.05 6.73
C PHE A 51 -3.36 -8.20 7.60
N GLU A 52 -2.05 -8.38 7.45
CA GLU A 52 -1.03 -7.54 8.10
C GLU A 52 -0.53 -6.38 7.21
N ASP A 53 -1.11 -6.19 6.01
CA ASP A 53 -0.65 -5.24 4.99
C ASP A 53 0.84 -5.39 4.60
N LYS A 54 1.35 -6.62 4.60
CA LYS A 54 2.74 -6.93 4.30
C LYS A 54 2.93 -7.48 2.88
N ASN A 55 4.17 -7.41 2.40
CA ASN A 55 4.56 -8.07 1.17
C ASN A 55 4.43 -9.61 1.28
N ILE A 56 4.22 -10.28 0.15
CA ILE A 56 4.13 -11.75 0.12
C ILE A 56 5.55 -12.32 0.23
N LEU A 57 5.96 -12.67 1.45
CA LEU A 57 7.20 -13.41 1.72
C LEU A 57 6.85 -14.53 2.69
N CYS A 58 7.01 -15.77 2.23
CA CYS A 58 6.65 -16.98 2.93
C CYS A 58 7.87 -17.90 3.02
N SER A 59 7.98 -18.68 4.10
CA SER A 59 9.04 -19.68 4.22
C SER A 59 8.97 -20.69 3.07
N GLY A 60 10.07 -20.90 2.34
CA GLY A 60 10.12 -21.78 1.18
C GLY A 60 9.58 -21.18 -0.13
N LEU A 61 8.98 -19.99 -0.10
CA LEU A 61 8.52 -19.29 -1.31
C LEU A 61 9.66 -18.46 -1.89
N SER A 62 10.11 -18.80 -3.11
CA SER A 62 11.11 -18.00 -3.82
C SER A 62 10.62 -16.56 -4.05
N ASN A 63 11.55 -15.61 -4.04
CA ASN A 63 11.25 -14.19 -4.29
C ASN A 63 10.55 -13.96 -5.63
N GLU A 64 10.90 -14.70 -6.68
CA GLU A 64 10.25 -14.57 -7.99
C GLU A 64 8.78 -14.97 -7.95
N LYS A 65 8.46 -16.11 -7.31
CA LYS A 65 7.06 -16.55 -7.14
C LYS A 65 6.29 -15.57 -6.27
N ALA A 66 6.88 -15.12 -5.17
CA ALA A 66 6.32 -14.07 -4.31
C ALA A 66 5.95 -12.80 -5.09
N LEU A 67 6.83 -12.33 -5.98
CA LEU A 67 6.55 -11.17 -6.84
C LEU A 67 5.38 -11.44 -7.81
N LYS A 68 5.34 -12.61 -8.46
CA LYS A 68 4.23 -12.98 -9.35
C LYS A 68 2.88 -12.98 -8.63
N ILE A 69 2.84 -13.54 -7.42
CA ILE A 69 1.64 -13.53 -6.57
C ILE A 69 1.27 -12.10 -6.19
N GLY A 70 2.22 -11.29 -5.73
CA GLY A 70 1.97 -9.88 -5.37
C GLY A 70 1.43 -9.05 -6.53
N ILE A 71 1.98 -9.23 -7.74
CA ILE A 71 1.50 -8.56 -8.96
C ILE A 71 0.07 -8.98 -9.30
N CYS A 72 -0.23 -10.28 -9.24
CA CYS A 72 -1.58 -10.79 -9.47
C CYS A 72 -2.58 -10.17 -8.48
N LEU A 73 -2.24 -10.17 -7.20
CA LEU A 73 -3.10 -9.62 -6.14
C LEU A 73 -3.32 -8.11 -6.31
N GLU A 74 -2.26 -7.33 -6.58
CA GLU A 74 -2.41 -5.88 -6.79
C GLU A 74 -3.30 -5.57 -8.00
N LYS A 75 -3.13 -6.30 -9.11
CA LYS A 75 -4.00 -6.18 -10.30
C LYS A 75 -5.43 -6.63 -10.02
N TYR A 76 -5.62 -7.66 -9.20
CA TYR A 76 -6.94 -8.12 -8.81
C TYR A 76 -7.68 -7.07 -7.97
N PHE A 77 -6.99 -6.46 -6.99
CA PHE A 77 -7.62 -5.49 -6.08
C PHE A 77 -7.86 -4.11 -6.69
N TYR A 78 -6.94 -3.62 -7.54
CA TYR A 78 -6.99 -2.26 -8.06
C TYR A 78 -7.21 -2.18 -9.58
N GLY A 79 -7.51 -3.34 -10.19
CA GLY A 79 -7.76 -3.50 -11.62
C GLY A 79 -6.50 -3.78 -12.45
N ASN A 80 -6.71 -4.19 -13.71
CA ASN A 80 -5.64 -4.57 -14.66
C ASN A 80 -4.77 -3.41 -15.17
N LYS A 81 -4.63 -2.32 -14.41
CA LYS A 81 -3.64 -1.28 -14.69
C LYS A 81 -2.24 -1.79 -14.33
N THR A 82 -1.20 -1.11 -14.81
CA THR A 82 0.19 -1.49 -14.50
C THR A 82 0.44 -1.50 -13.00
N SER A 83 0.90 -2.64 -12.48
CA SER A 83 1.17 -2.86 -11.05
C SER A 83 2.44 -2.11 -10.61
N ILE A 84 2.44 -1.50 -9.41
CA ILE A 84 3.65 -0.86 -8.85
C ILE A 84 4.70 -1.92 -8.52
N ILE A 85 4.26 -3.09 -8.06
CA ILE A 85 5.12 -4.25 -7.82
C ILE A 85 5.77 -4.71 -9.14
N GLU A 86 5.01 -4.75 -10.23
CA GLU A 86 5.47 -5.13 -11.57
C GLU A 86 6.51 -4.15 -12.12
N LYS A 87 6.34 -2.85 -11.87
CA LYS A 87 7.35 -1.83 -12.21
C LYS A 87 8.65 -1.95 -11.41
N ARG A 88 8.67 -2.76 -10.35
CA ARG A 88 9.83 -2.96 -9.46
C ARG A 88 10.38 -1.66 -8.86
N ALA A 89 9.50 -0.70 -8.56
CA ALA A 89 9.90 0.57 -7.95
C ALA A 89 10.63 0.39 -6.60
N PHE A 90 10.38 -0.73 -5.91
CA PHE A 90 11.09 -1.11 -4.68
C PHE A 90 12.60 -1.32 -4.87
N ASN A 91 13.07 -1.55 -6.11
CA ASN A 91 14.50 -1.59 -6.40
C ASN A 91 15.17 -0.22 -6.20
N CYS A 92 14.43 0.88 -6.07
CA CYS A 92 14.99 2.18 -5.73
C CYS A 92 15.13 2.39 -4.22
N CYS A 93 14.56 1.51 -3.38
CA CYS A 93 14.55 1.71 -1.93
C CYS A 93 15.95 1.77 -1.32
N TRP A 94 16.97 1.14 -1.93
CA TRP A 94 18.35 1.18 -1.42
C TRP A 94 18.98 2.58 -1.48
N GLN A 95 18.45 3.47 -2.32
CA GLN A 95 18.90 4.86 -2.44
C GLN A 95 18.51 5.70 -1.23
N LEU A 96 17.57 5.23 -0.41
CA LEU A 96 17.15 5.95 0.78
C LEU A 96 18.21 5.84 1.89
N SER A 97 18.47 6.96 2.55
CA SER A 97 19.24 7.00 3.79
C SER A 97 18.40 6.46 4.96
N GLY A 98 19.05 5.71 5.85
CA GLY A 98 18.40 5.10 7.02
C GLY A 98 17.79 3.73 6.74
N GLU A 99 18.14 2.74 7.55
CA GLU A 99 17.64 1.37 7.40
C GLU A 99 16.11 1.29 7.51
N GLU A 100 15.54 1.99 8.50
CA GLU A 100 14.09 2.06 8.71
C GLU A 100 13.36 2.52 7.44
N CYS A 101 13.89 3.55 6.77
CA CYS A 101 13.33 4.08 5.54
C CYS A 101 13.41 3.11 4.37
N ARG A 102 14.53 2.39 4.24
CA ARG A 102 14.66 1.33 3.24
C ARG A 102 13.61 0.25 3.48
N GLN A 103 13.48 -0.22 4.72
CA GLN A 103 12.52 -1.27 5.09
C GLN A 103 11.07 -0.82 4.85
N LEU A 104 10.73 0.41 5.24
CA LEU A 104 9.39 0.97 5.04
C LEU A 104 9.05 1.11 3.56
N CYS A 105 9.99 1.62 2.75
CA CYS A 105 9.87 1.69 1.31
C CYS A 105 9.63 0.29 0.70
N TYR A 106 10.42 -0.71 1.10
CA TYR A 106 10.25 -2.09 0.63
C TYR A 106 8.90 -2.66 1.02
N LEU A 107 8.41 -2.36 2.22
CA LEU A 107 7.11 -2.82 2.71
C LEU A 107 5.97 -2.21 1.87
N TYR A 108 5.95 -0.88 1.73
CA TYR A 108 4.85 -0.17 1.07
C TYR A 108 4.79 -0.50 -0.42
N LEU A 109 5.93 -0.41 -1.11
CA LEU A 109 5.98 -0.64 -2.57
C LEU A 109 5.65 -2.09 -2.93
N ARG A 110 5.90 -3.06 -2.03
CA ARG A 110 5.61 -4.49 -2.24
C ARG A 110 4.32 -4.98 -1.61
N SER A 111 3.59 -4.17 -0.85
CA SER A 111 2.33 -4.57 -0.23
C SER A 111 1.21 -4.58 -1.28
N PRO A 112 0.59 -5.72 -1.61
CA PRO A 112 -0.43 -5.77 -2.64
C PRO A 112 -1.78 -5.22 -2.18
N THR A 113 -2.04 -5.14 -0.86
CA THR A 113 -3.27 -4.57 -0.28
C THR A 113 -3.21 -3.06 -0.07
N MET A 114 -2.06 -2.45 -0.36
CA MET A 114 -1.89 -1.01 -0.28
C MET A 114 -2.25 -0.35 -1.63
N PRO A 115 -3.15 0.65 -1.64
CA PRO A 115 -3.53 1.35 -2.86
C PRO A 115 -2.33 2.02 -3.54
N PRO A 116 -2.24 2.01 -4.89
CA PRO A 116 -1.11 2.60 -5.61
C PRO A 116 -0.76 4.04 -5.20
N GLU A 117 -1.78 4.87 -4.94
CA GLU A 117 -1.64 6.25 -4.49
C GLU A 117 -1.05 6.39 -3.07
N GLN A 118 -1.22 5.38 -2.22
CA GLN A 118 -0.70 5.37 -0.85
C GLN A 118 0.71 4.79 -0.76
N LYS A 119 1.14 4.00 -1.76
CA LYS A 119 2.42 3.30 -1.74
C LYS A 119 3.65 4.19 -1.63
N PHE A 120 3.55 5.46 -2.01
CA PHE A 120 4.65 6.42 -1.92
C PHE A 120 4.59 7.29 -0.66
N THR A 121 3.57 7.15 0.18
CA THR A 121 3.42 7.98 1.39
C THR A 121 4.45 7.69 2.48
N PHE A 122 5.24 6.60 2.35
CA PHE A 122 6.39 6.34 3.23
C PHE A 122 7.39 7.51 3.21
N THR A 123 7.46 8.27 2.12
CA THR A 123 8.38 9.40 1.97
C THR A 123 8.17 10.45 3.05
N ASN A 124 6.92 10.71 3.47
CA ASN A 124 6.63 11.71 4.48
C ASN A 124 7.28 11.36 5.82
N LYS A 125 7.23 10.09 6.23
CA LYS A 125 7.90 9.60 7.45
C LYS A 125 9.42 9.68 7.32
N CYS A 126 9.94 9.36 6.14
CA CYS A 126 11.38 9.41 5.87
C CYS A 126 11.98 10.81 5.78
N LEU A 127 11.23 11.77 5.26
CA LEU A 127 11.66 13.17 5.18
C LEU A 127 11.74 13.80 6.58
N ILE A 128 10.78 13.52 7.47
CA ILE A 128 10.80 14.00 8.86
C ILE A 128 12.03 13.46 9.61
N ASN A 129 12.34 12.17 9.48
CA ASN A 129 13.49 11.58 10.15
C ASN A 129 14.83 12.13 9.64
N ASN A 130 14.94 12.48 8.36
CA ASN A 130 16.14 13.12 7.83
C ASN A 130 16.31 14.57 8.29
N ILE A 131 15.21 15.33 8.45
CA ILE A 131 15.27 16.69 8.99
C ILE A 131 15.73 16.65 10.45
N ASN A 132 15.17 15.76 11.27
CA ASN A 132 15.55 15.65 12.68
C ASN A 132 17.01 15.19 12.87
N ASN A 133 17.51 14.29 12.01
CA ASN A 133 18.91 13.84 12.06
C ASN A 133 19.91 14.90 11.58
N ASN A 134 19.49 15.85 10.74
CA ASN A 134 20.35 16.96 10.34
C ASN A 134 20.43 18.02 11.45
N ASN A 135 19.31 18.32 12.12
CA ASN A 135 19.29 19.26 13.23
C ASN A 135 20.17 18.78 14.40
N ASN A 136 20.17 17.48 14.70
CA ASN A 136 21.03 16.92 15.76
C ASN A 136 22.53 16.94 15.41
N LYS A 137 22.89 16.99 14.13
CA LYS A 137 24.30 17.10 13.71
C LYS A 137 24.84 18.51 13.78
N GLU A 138 23.98 19.51 13.54
CA GLU A 138 24.36 20.92 13.72
C GLU A 138 24.57 21.26 15.20
N GLU A 139 23.80 20.66 16.12
CA GLU A 139 24.02 20.82 17.57
C GLU A 139 25.32 20.15 18.08
N GLU A 140 25.71 18.99 17.53
CA GLU A 140 26.98 18.33 17.90
C GLU A 140 28.23 19.06 17.37
N GLU A 141 28.14 19.79 16.25
CA GLU A 141 29.24 20.59 15.72
C GLU A 141 29.41 21.93 16.48
N GLU A 142 28.35 22.52 17.02
CA GLU A 142 28.43 23.73 17.86
C GLU A 142 28.96 23.47 19.29
N GLU A 143 28.84 22.24 19.83
CA GLU A 143 29.41 21.89 21.15
C GLU A 143 30.92 21.54 21.10
N LEU A 144 31.50 21.45 19.90
CA LEU A 144 32.91 21.10 19.67
C LEU A 144 33.79 22.27 19.20
N GLU A 145 33.25 23.47 19.05
CA GLU A 145 34.00 24.74 18.87
C GLU A 145 34.22 25.50 20.19
#